data_AF-A0A7J9DH99-F1
#
_entry.id   AF-A0A7J9DH99-F1
#
_cell.length_a   1.000
_cell.length_b   1.000
_cell.length_c   1.000
_cell.angle_alpha   90.00
_cell.angle_beta   90.00
_cell.angle_gamma   90.00
#
_symmetry.space_group_name_H-M   'P 1'
#
loop_
_entity.id
_entity.type
_entity.pdbx_description
1 polymer ?
#
loop_
_entity_poly.entity_id
_entity_poly.type
_entity_poly.pdbx_seq_one_letter_code
_entity_poly.pdbx_strand_id
1 'polypeptide(L)' 'MVRFWDPAYQCFTFNQEDMTPTIEEYASLLHIDNVQLNKIYVKEPKPMTFMKKLMKLTGMTDT' A
#
# COMPACT_ATOMS: atom_id res chain seq x y z
N MET A 1 8.44 -4.77 25.19
CA MET A 1 8.07 -5.23 23.84
C MET A 1 7.17 -4.14 23.26
N VAL A 2 7.69 -3.31 22.35
CA VAL A 2 6.95 -2.14 21.85
C VAL A 2 5.85 -2.64 20.92
N ARG A 3 4.59 -2.36 21.26
CA ARG A 3 3.42 -2.73 20.45
C ARG A 3 3.18 -1.62 19.44
N PHE A 4 3.82 -1.72 18.29
CA PHE A 4 3.69 -0.73 17.22
C PHE A 4 2.33 -0.79 16.52
N TRP A 5 1.65 -1.94 16.53
CA TRP A 5 0.36 -2.12 15.85
C TRP A 5 -0.81 -1.73 16.75
N ASP A 6 -1.59 -0.74 16.32
CA ASP A 6 -2.86 -0.37 16.93
C ASP A 6 -4.02 -1.08 16.20
N PRO A 7 -4.67 -2.07 16.82
CA PRO A 7 -5.77 -2.81 16.20
C PRO A 7 -7.08 -1.99 16.06
N ALA A 8 -7.26 -0.91 16.82
CA ALA A 8 -8.44 -0.05 16.72
C ALA A 8 -8.41 0.81 15.46
N TYR A 9 -7.21 1.26 15.07
CA TYR A 9 -6.99 2.09 13.89
C TYR A 9 -6.36 1.34 12.70
N GLN A 10 -5.99 0.08 12.90
CA GLN A 10 -5.33 -0.78 11.90
C GLN A 10 -4.05 -0.13 11.33
N CYS A 11 -3.29 0.59 12.17
CA CYS A 11 -2.09 1.32 11.76
C CYS A 11 -0.94 1.12 12.74
N PHE A 12 0.26 1.55 12.35
CA PHE A 12 1.42 1.57 13.24
C PHE A 12 1.54 2.94 13.93
N THR A 13 1.67 2.97 15.26
CA THR A 13 1.87 4.21 16.03
C THR A 13 3.27 4.27 16.63
N PHE A 14 4.03 5.30 16.31
CA PHE A 14 5.31 5.63 16.94
C PHE A 14 5.13 6.83 17.87
N ASN A 15 4.76 6.55 19.12
CA ASN A 15 4.55 7.55 20.19
C ASN A 15 3.45 8.59 19.88
N GLN A 16 3.82 9.85 19.56
CA GLN A 16 2.92 11.02 19.46
C GLN A 16 3.06 11.82 18.17
N GLU A 17 4.08 11.52 17.36
CA GLU A 17 4.28 12.13 16.04
C GLU A 17 3.81 11.12 15.00
N ASP A 18 3.00 11.58 14.05
CA ASP A 18 2.56 10.76 12.92
C ASP A 18 3.75 10.60 11.95
N MET A 19 4.77 9.86 12.38
CA MET A 19 5.92 9.55 11.55
C MET A 19 5.45 8.54 10.52
N THR A 20 5.09 9.04 9.34
CA THR A 20 4.94 8.19 8.15
C THR A 20 6.35 7.70 7.81
N PRO A 21 6.66 6.40 7.98
CA PRO A 21 7.98 5.90 7.66
C PRO A 21 8.33 6.20 6.21
N THR A 22 9.60 6.47 5.92
CA THR A 22 10.04 6.61 4.54
C THR A 22 9.91 5.28 3.81
N ILE A 23 9.97 5.30 2.48
CA ILE A 23 9.84 4.04 1.72
C ILE A 23 10.98 3.07 2.07
N GLU A 24 12.18 3.58 2.32
CA GLU A 24 13.35 2.78 2.69
C GLU A 24 13.11 2.03 4.02
N GLU A 25 12.46 2.71 4.98
CA GLU A 25 12.09 2.12 6.26
C GLU A 25 11.00 1.05 6.08
N TYR A 26 9.97 1.32 5.28
CA TYR A 26 8.96 0.32 4.94
C TYR A 26 9.55 -0.90 4.22
N ALA A 27 10.46 -0.68 3.28
CA ALA A 27 11.10 -1.76 2.56
C ALA A 27 11.95 -2.63 3.49
N SER A 28 12.65 -2.01 4.42
CA SER A 28 13.42 -2.71 5.46
C SER A 28 12.52 -3.54 6.37
N LEU A 29 11.39 -2.98 6.82
CA LEU A 29 10.41 -3.68 7.67
C LEU A 29 9.72 -4.85 6.96
N LEU A 30 9.43 -4.70 5.67
CA LEU A 30 8.73 -5.71 4.86
C LEU A 30 9.68 -6.69 4.17
N HIS A 31 11.00 -6.57 4.39
CA HIS A 31 12.03 -7.36 3.71
C HIS A 31 11.90 -7.31 2.17
N ILE A 32 11.59 -6.12 1.63
CA ILE A 32 11.52 -5.88 0.19
C ILE A 32 12.90 -5.45 -0.29
N ASP A 33 13.61 -6.36 -0.93
CA ASP A 33 14.84 -6.03 -1.63
C ASP A 33 14.53 -5.26 -2.92
N ASN A 34 15.38 -4.29 -3.25
CA ASN A 34 15.39 -3.62 -4.56
C ASN A 34 14.12 -2.79 -4.87
N VAL A 35 13.76 -1.91 -3.93
CA VAL A 35 12.65 -0.96 -4.01
C VAL A 35 12.66 -0.18 -5.34
N GLN A 36 11.70 -0.47 -6.20
CA GLN A 36 11.47 0.28 -7.43
C GLN A 36 10.56 1.47 -7.11
N LEU A 37 11.15 2.58 -6.62
CA LEU A 37 10.44 3.79 -6.19
C LEU A 37 9.43 4.30 -7.24
N ASN A 38 9.78 4.18 -8.52
CA ASN A 38 8.91 4.51 -9.63
C ASN A 38 7.62 3.67 -9.63
N LYS A 39 7.65 2.38 -9.28
CA LYS A 39 6.45 1.53 -9.22
C LYS A 39 5.57 1.80 -8.00
N ILE A 40 6.15 2.33 -6.92
CA ILE A 40 5.42 2.58 -5.67
C ILE A 40 4.65 3.90 -5.76
N TYR A 41 5.28 4.95 -6.27
CA TYR A 41 4.65 6.27 -6.38
C TYR A 41 3.93 6.51 -7.70
N VAL A 42 4.39 5.89 -8.80
CA VAL A 42 3.72 6.05 -10.09
C VAL A 42 2.60 5.03 -10.15
N LYS A 43 1.37 5.52 -9.96
CA LYS A 43 0.18 4.78 -10.36
C LYS A 43 0.18 4.67 -11.88
N GLU A 44 0.73 3.58 -12.40
CA GLU A 44 0.64 3.29 -13.83
C GLU A 44 -0.85 3.30 -14.24
N PRO A 45 -1.20 3.97 -15.36
CA PRO A 45 -2.56 3.96 -15.85
C PRO A 45 -2.94 2.52 -16.15
N LYS A 46 -3.87 1.98 -15.34
CA LYS A 46 -4.36 0.62 -15.50
C LYS A 46 -5.04 0.51 -16.86
N PRO A 47 -4.62 -0.44 -17.73
CA PRO A 47 -5.23 -0.57 -19.04
C PRO A 47 -6.71 -0.94 -18.91
N MET A 48 -7.54 -0.51 -19.87
CA MET A 48 -8.97 -0.80 -19.89
C MET A 48 -9.28 -2.30 -19.80
N THR A 49 -8.38 -3.16 -20.30
CA THR A 49 -8.48 -4.62 -20.18
C THR A 49 -8.41 -5.10 -18.73
N PHE A 50 -7.55 -4.49 -17.91
CA PHE A 50 -7.47 -4.77 -16.48
C PHE A 50 -8.76 -4.34 -15.77
N MET A 51 -9.27 -3.14 -16.08
CA MET A 51 -10.52 -2.65 -15.49
C MET A 51 -11.70 -3.56 -15.83
N LYS A 52 -11.84 -4.01 -17.08
CA LYS A 52 -12.88 -4.96 -17.50
C LYS A 52 -12.80 -6.29 -16.74
N LYS A 53 -11.59 -6.83 -16.54
CA LYS A 53 -11.39 -8.05 -15.76
C LYS A 53 -11.79 -7.86 -14.31
N LEU A 54 -11.46 -6.70 -13.74
CA LEU A 54 -11.82 -6.36 -12.36
C LEU A 54 -13.33 -6.24 -12.21
N MET A 55 -14.00 -5.50 -13.11
CA MET A 55 -15.47 -5.35 -13.12
C MET A 55 -16.17 -6.71 -13.20
N LYS A 56 -15.68 -7.63 -14.02
CA LYS A 56 -16.20 -9.00 -14.09
C LYS A 56 -16.04 -9.76 -12.77
N LEU A 57 -14.92 -9.60 -12.06
CA LEU A 57 -14.69 -10.26 -10.77
C LEU A 57 -15.50 -9.63 -9.64
N THR A 58 -15.69 -8.31 -9.66
CA THR A 58 -16.42 -7.56 -8.63
C THR A 58 -17.93 -7.49 -8.88
N GLY A 59 -18.42 -8.02 -10.00
CA GLY A 59 -19.83 -7.97 -10.38
C GLY A 59 -20.31 -6.56 -10.75
N MET A 60 -19.38 -5.63 -11.01
CA MET A 60 -19.71 -4.28 -11.43
C MET A 60 -20.05 -4.27 -12.92
N THR A 61 -21.14 -3.61 -13.28
CA THR A 61 -21.52 -3.35 -14.68
C THR A 61 -20.81 -2.08 -15.17
N ASP A 62 -20.40 -2.05 -16.44
CA ASP A 62 -19.93 -0.81 -17.09
C ASP A 62 -21.03 0.26 -16.94
N THR A 63 -20.72 1.37 -16.25
CA THR A 63 -21.58 2.57 -16.15
C THR A 63 -21.29 3.54 -17.28
#